data_AF-A0A8J6ITP4-F1
#
_entry.id   AF-A0A8J6ITP4-F1
#
_cell.length_a   1.000
_cell.length_b   1.000
_cell.length_c   1.000
_cell.angle_alpha   90.00
_cell.angle_beta   90.00
_cell.angle_gamma   90.00
#
_symmetry.space_group_name_H-M   'P 1'
#
loop_
_entity.id
_entity.type
_entity.pdbx_description
1 polymer ?
#
loop_
_entity_poly.entity_id
_entity_poly.type
_entity_poly.pdbx_seq_one_letter_code
_entity_poly.pdbx_strand_id
1 'polypeptide(L)'
;MKEFKSVDIALAQLESALMLYFETNDYFSVITLAGAAEEILGKACRAQGIKSSLESLQDSYFLLNQIRNGEDVTKEKLNKWVHDRVNYARNKIKHVNPINEPVVSIFAEHEAKDLLNRAIDNWWALGNPFTNLMLKFYSDKVDSADIET
;
A
#
# COMPACT_ATOMS: atom_id res chain seq x y z
N MET A 1 0.06 11.99 30.58
CA MET A 1 -0.14 11.81 29.13
C MET A 1 1.21 11.37 28.55
N LYS A 2 1.23 10.42 27.61
CA LYS A 2 2.47 9.97 26.95
C LYS A 2 2.43 10.39 25.49
N GLU A 3 3.54 10.90 24.98
CA GLU A 3 3.69 11.30 23.57
C GLU A 3 4.29 10.16 22.75
N PHE A 4 3.87 10.07 21.49
CA PHE A 4 4.34 9.07 20.53
C PHE A 4 4.66 9.75 19.21
N LYS A 5 5.75 9.38 18.55
CA LYS A 5 6.03 9.89 17.20
C LYS A 5 5.10 9.22 16.20
N SER A 6 4.59 9.99 15.24
CA SER A 6 3.71 9.46 14.20
C SER A 6 4.34 8.33 13.39
N VAL A 7 5.66 8.36 13.19
CA VAL A 7 6.41 7.29 12.51
C VAL A 7 6.43 6.00 13.34
N ASP A 8 6.53 6.08 14.66
CA ASP A 8 6.48 4.90 15.54
C ASP A 8 5.08 4.27 15.52
N ILE A 9 4.02 5.10 15.42
CA ILE A 9 2.64 4.63 15.24
C ILE A 9 2.50 3.89 13.90
N ALA A 10 3.04 4.44 12.82
CA ALA A 10 2.99 3.80 11.51
C ALA A 10 3.77 2.48 11.49
N LEU A 11 4.94 2.43 12.12
CA LEU A 11 5.72 1.19 12.25
C LEU A 11 4.93 0.13 13.02
N ALA A 12 4.32 0.49 14.16
CA ALA A 12 3.52 -0.45 14.94
C ALA A 12 2.35 -1.01 14.13
N GLN A 13 1.66 -0.17 13.34
CA GLN A 13 0.59 -0.61 12.44
C GLN A 13 1.10 -1.54 11.33
N LEU A 14 2.25 -1.23 10.72
CA LEU A 14 2.85 -2.02 9.67
C LEU A 14 3.32 -3.40 10.17
N GLU A 15 4.02 -3.45 11.31
CA GLU A 15 4.43 -4.72 11.93
C GLU A 15 3.22 -5.57 12.32
N SER A 16 2.16 -4.95 12.85
CA SER A 16 0.91 -5.65 13.18
C SER A 16 0.24 -6.22 11.93
N ALA A 17 0.22 -5.45 10.83
CA ALA A 17 -0.30 -5.92 9.55
C ALA A 17 0.53 -7.10 9.01
N LEU A 18 1.86 -7.04 9.10
CA LEU A 18 2.73 -8.13 8.66
C LEU A 18 2.52 -9.41 9.48
N MET A 19 2.38 -9.31 10.81
CA MET A 19 2.07 -10.48 11.64
C MET A 19 0.75 -11.13 11.24
N LEU A 20 -0.31 -10.35 11.08
CA LEU A 20 -1.62 -10.85 10.65
C LEU A 20 -1.58 -11.48 9.26
N TYR A 21 -0.78 -10.90 8.35
CA TYR A 21 -0.58 -11.46 7.02
C TYR A 21 0.05 -12.86 7.08
N PHE A 22 1.07 -13.07 7.91
CA PHE A 22 1.76 -14.36 8.00
C PHE A 22 1.07 -15.40 8.87
N GLU A 23 0.42 -14.99 9.95
CA GLU A 23 -0.06 -15.92 10.98
C GLU A 23 -1.50 -16.36 10.74
N THR A 24 -2.36 -15.45 10.27
CA THR A 24 -3.81 -15.69 10.25
C THR A 24 -4.45 -15.49 8.88
N ASN A 25 -3.73 -14.93 7.91
CA ASN A 25 -4.28 -14.50 6.62
C ASN A 25 -5.50 -13.56 6.80
N ASP A 26 -5.54 -12.76 7.87
CA ASP A 26 -6.61 -11.78 8.10
C ASP A 26 -6.42 -10.53 7.21
N TYR A 27 -6.68 -10.71 5.92
CA TYR A 27 -6.41 -9.71 4.90
C TYR A 27 -7.20 -8.40 5.09
N PHE A 28 -8.38 -8.43 5.69
CA PHE A 28 -9.17 -7.21 5.92
C PHE A 28 -8.55 -6.33 6.99
N SER A 29 -8.07 -6.94 8.08
CA SER A 29 -7.31 -6.23 9.11
C SER A 29 -5.97 -5.74 8.57
N VAL A 30 -5.28 -6.55 7.76
CA VAL A 30 -4.04 -6.17 7.07
C VAL A 30 -4.25 -4.94 6.19
N ILE A 31 -5.27 -4.94 5.31
CA ILE A 31 -5.61 -3.79 4.44
C ILE A 31 -5.83 -2.52 5.27
N THR A 32 -6.54 -2.63 6.39
CA THR A 32 -6.85 -1.49 7.25
C THR A 32 -5.59 -0.91 7.89
N LEU A 33 -4.77 -1.76 8.51
CA LEU A 33 -3.56 -1.36 9.23
C LEU A 33 -2.44 -0.91 8.30
N ALA A 34 -2.15 -1.69 7.25
CA ALA A 34 -1.16 -1.33 6.24
C ALA A 34 -1.53 -0.04 5.52
N GLY A 35 -2.83 0.15 5.19
CA GLY A 35 -3.30 1.40 4.60
C GLY A 35 -3.21 2.60 5.54
N ALA A 36 -3.30 2.41 6.87
CA ALA A 36 -3.07 3.49 7.83
C ALA A 36 -1.57 3.85 7.90
N ALA A 37 -0.70 2.84 7.99
CA ALA A 37 0.75 3.00 7.97
C ALA A 37 1.23 3.69 6.68
N GLU A 38 0.76 3.22 5.52
CA GLU A 38 1.09 3.77 4.20
C GLU A 38 0.76 5.26 4.11
N GLU A 39 -0.40 5.68 4.62
CA GLU A 39 -0.82 7.08 4.56
C GLU A 39 0.07 7.98 5.44
N ILE A 40 0.42 7.51 6.65
CA ILE A 40 1.30 8.26 7.56
C ILE A 40 2.71 8.37 6.97
N LEU A 41 3.27 7.25 6.50
CA LEU A 41 4.61 7.21 5.93
C LEU A 41 4.68 7.99 4.62
N GLY A 42 3.66 7.91 3.77
CA GLY A 42 3.59 8.70 2.54
C GLY A 42 3.53 10.20 2.81
N LYS A 43 2.82 10.65 3.85
CA LYS A 43 2.85 12.05 4.30
C LYS A 43 4.24 12.44 4.80
N ALA A 44 4.93 11.56 5.53
CA ALA A 44 6.30 11.80 5.98
C ALA A 44 7.28 11.93 4.79
N CYS A 45 7.15 11.09 3.76
CA CYS A 45 7.96 11.21 2.54
C CYS A 45 7.79 12.59 1.91
N ARG A 46 6.54 13.03 1.67
CA ARG A 46 6.24 14.34 1.08
C ARG A 46 6.80 15.49 1.90
N ALA A 47 6.71 15.41 3.23
CA ALA A 47 7.25 16.42 4.13
C ALA A 47 8.78 16.55 4.03
N GLN A 48 9.48 15.50 3.59
CA GLN A 48 10.93 15.50 3.35
C GLN A 48 11.31 15.74 1.88
N GLY A 49 10.35 16.05 1.01
CA GLY A 49 10.59 16.22 -0.43
C GLY A 49 10.85 14.89 -1.18
N ILE A 50 10.53 13.76 -0.55
CA ILE A 50 10.68 12.41 -1.10
C ILE A 50 9.35 11.99 -1.72
N LYS A 51 9.38 11.41 -2.92
CA LYS A 51 8.17 10.82 -3.52
C LYS A 51 7.72 9.61 -2.71
N SER A 52 6.46 9.58 -2.34
CA SER A 52 5.83 8.38 -1.80
C SER A 52 5.74 7.26 -2.85
N SER A 53 5.58 6.02 -2.40
CA SER A 53 5.36 4.85 -3.26
C SER A 53 4.16 5.05 -4.19
N LEU A 54 3.07 5.67 -3.69
CA LEU A 54 1.90 6.02 -4.50
C LEU A 54 2.24 7.02 -5.62
N GLU A 55 2.99 8.07 -5.32
CA GLU A 55 3.40 9.06 -6.34
C GLU A 55 4.36 8.44 -7.36
N SER A 56 5.26 7.57 -6.91
CA SER A 56 6.16 6.82 -7.80
C SER A 56 5.38 5.88 -8.73
N LEU A 57 4.33 5.23 -8.23
CA LEU A 57 3.42 4.41 -9.03
C LEU A 57 2.64 5.24 -10.05
N GLN A 58 2.12 6.40 -9.64
CA GLN A 58 1.45 7.34 -10.53
C GLN A 58 2.36 7.81 -11.67
N ASP A 59 3.59 8.21 -11.36
CA ASP A 59 4.58 8.61 -12.37
C ASP A 59 4.92 7.46 -13.33
N SER A 60 5.08 6.24 -12.80
CA SER A 60 5.36 5.06 -13.62
C SER A 60 4.20 4.74 -14.57
N TYR A 61 2.96 4.78 -14.06
CA TYR A 61 1.77 4.53 -14.88
C TYR A 61 1.58 5.61 -15.95
N PHE A 62 1.88 6.87 -15.62
CA PHE A 62 1.86 7.98 -16.59
C PHE A 62 2.86 7.77 -17.71
N LEU A 63 4.10 7.41 -17.39
CA LEU A 63 5.12 7.12 -18.39
C LEU A 63 4.71 5.95 -19.30
N LEU A 64 4.19 4.87 -18.73
CA LEU A 64 3.72 3.71 -19.50
C LEU A 64 2.54 4.07 -20.40
N ASN A 65 1.62 4.90 -19.93
CA ASN A 65 0.50 5.37 -20.74
C ASN A 65 0.97 6.21 -21.94
N GLN A 66 1.93 7.12 -21.73
CA GLN A 66 2.53 7.93 -22.80
C GLN A 66 3.17 7.03 -23.87
N ILE A 67 3.88 5.98 -23.46
CA ILE A 67 4.55 5.05 -24.38
C ILE A 67 3.53 4.23 -25.19
N ARG A 68 2.46 3.74 -24.54
CA ARG A 68 1.51 2.81 -25.18
C ARG A 68 0.42 3.51 -25.99
N ASN A 69 -0.07 4.64 -25.47
CA ASN A 69 -1.31 5.28 -25.93
C ASN A 69 -1.09 6.71 -26.44
N GLY A 70 0.13 7.27 -26.38
CA GLY A 70 0.38 8.68 -26.71
C GLY A 70 -0.13 9.65 -25.65
N GLU A 71 -0.36 10.91 -26.04
CA GLU A 71 -0.64 12.04 -25.12
C GLU A 71 -2.13 12.33 -24.88
N ASP A 72 -3.01 11.36 -25.11
CA ASP A 72 -4.47 11.57 -25.11
C ASP A 72 -5.07 11.83 -23.71
N VAL A 73 -4.30 11.63 -22.63
CA VAL A 73 -4.77 11.78 -21.25
C VAL A 73 -3.82 12.64 -20.44
N THR A 74 -4.35 13.66 -19.76
CA THR A 74 -3.53 14.51 -18.89
C THR A 74 -3.04 13.76 -17.65
N LYS A 75 -1.87 14.16 -17.14
CA LYS A 75 -1.26 13.57 -15.94
C LYS A 75 -2.20 13.63 -14.73
N GLU A 76 -2.95 14.72 -14.56
CA GLU A 76 -3.87 14.89 -13.44
C GLU A 76 -5.00 13.87 -13.47
N LYS A 77 -5.62 13.67 -14.64
CA LYS A 77 -6.71 12.68 -14.81
C LYS A 77 -6.21 11.28 -14.54
N LEU A 78 -5.02 10.95 -15.04
CA LEU A 78 -4.43 9.64 -14.86
C LEU A 78 -4.01 9.38 -13.40
N ASN A 79 -3.38 10.36 -12.76
CA ASN A 79 -3.00 10.28 -11.35
C ASN A 79 -4.22 10.06 -10.46
N LYS A 80 -5.33 10.76 -10.73
CA LYS A 80 -6.59 10.55 -10.01
C LYS A 80 -7.12 9.14 -10.22
N TRP A 81 -7.15 8.65 -11.47
CA TRP A 81 -7.59 7.30 -11.76
C TRP A 81 -6.75 6.24 -11.04
N VAL A 82 -5.41 6.38 -11.06
CA VAL A 82 -4.50 5.48 -10.34
C VAL A 82 -4.79 5.54 -8.85
N HIS A 83 -4.87 6.75 -8.27
CA HIS A 83 -5.17 6.95 -6.85
C HIS A 83 -6.47 6.24 -6.43
N ASP A 84 -7.53 6.43 -7.19
CA ASP A 84 -8.84 5.85 -6.89
C ASP A 84 -8.80 4.33 -7.03
N ARG A 85 -8.08 3.81 -8.03
CA ARG A 85 -7.96 2.37 -8.29
C ARG A 85 -7.18 1.64 -7.19
N VAL A 86 -6.05 2.20 -6.76
CA VAL A 86 -5.13 1.56 -5.78
C VAL A 86 -5.59 1.72 -4.34
N ASN A 87 -6.50 2.67 -4.07
CA ASN A 87 -7.11 2.85 -2.76
C ASN A 87 -8.53 2.28 -2.69
N TYR A 88 -9.02 1.66 -3.78
CA TYR A 88 -10.40 1.16 -3.88
C TYR A 88 -10.74 0.20 -2.74
N ALA A 89 -9.97 -0.88 -2.54
CA ALA A 89 -10.28 -1.89 -1.54
C ALA A 89 -10.27 -1.33 -0.11
N ARG A 90 -9.24 -0.54 0.24
CA ARG A 90 -9.15 0.15 1.54
C ARG A 90 -10.36 1.04 1.79
N ASN A 91 -10.74 1.86 0.80
CA ASN A 91 -11.86 2.78 0.95
C ASN A 91 -13.20 2.03 1.02
N LYS A 92 -13.35 0.96 0.24
CA LYS A 92 -14.54 0.12 0.23
C LYS A 92 -14.73 -0.56 1.59
N ILE A 93 -13.68 -1.16 2.15
CA ILE A 93 -13.73 -1.80 3.48
C ILE A 93 -14.10 -0.79 4.58
N LYS A 94 -13.56 0.44 4.53
CA LYS A 94 -13.81 1.47 5.55
C LYS A 94 -15.21 2.07 5.50
N HIS A 95 -15.81 2.14 4.33
CA HIS A 95 -17.05 2.90 4.09
C HIS A 95 -18.20 2.05 3.57
N VAL A 96 -18.06 0.73 3.56
CA VAL A 96 -19.15 -0.18 3.16
C VAL A 96 -20.39 0.13 3.99
N ASN A 97 -21.51 0.37 3.30
CA ASN A 97 -22.80 0.48 3.95
C ASN A 97 -23.43 -0.91 3.95
N PRO A 98 -23.55 -1.60 5.10
CA PRO A 98 -24.03 -2.98 5.13
C PRO A 98 -25.48 -3.15 4.68
N ILE A 99 -26.28 -2.07 4.69
CA ILE A 99 -27.68 -2.09 4.22
C ILE A 99 -27.73 -1.97 2.70
N ASN A 100 -26.98 -1.02 2.13
CA ASN A 100 -27.03 -0.73 0.68
C ASN A 100 -26.05 -1.59 -0.12
N GLU A 101 -25.00 -2.08 0.51
CA GLU A 101 -23.90 -2.84 -0.07
C GLU A 101 -23.59 -4.08 0.80
N PRO A 102 -24.52 -5.06 0.88
CA PRO A 102 -24.38 -6.22 1.74
C PRO A 102 -23.24 -7.17 1.31
N VAL A 103 -22.71 -7.00 0.10
CA VAL A 103 -21.64 -7.84 -0.46
C VAL A 103 -20.57 -6.95 -1.08
N VAL A 104 -19.31 -7.24 -0.75
CA VAL A 104 -18.13 -6.58 -1.33
C VAL A 104 -17.27 -7.64 -2.00
N SER A 105 -16.95 -7.44 -3.27
CA SER A 105 -16.08 -8.33 -4.05
C SER A 105 -14.73 -7.66 -4.26
N ILE A 106 -13.68 -8.22 -3.64
CA ILE A 106 -12.28 -7.80 -3.79
C ILE A 106 -11.36 -9.02 -3.72
N PHE A 107 -10.17 -8.92 -4.33
CA PHE A 107 -9.11 -9.90 -4.18
C PHE A 107 -8.30 -9.57 -2.91
N ALA A 108 -8.85 -9.92 -1.73
CA ALA A 108 -8.36 -9.41 -0.45
C ALA A 108 -6.86 -9.63 -0.21
N GLU A 109 -6.33 -10.81 -0.58
CA GLU A 109 -4.90 -11.10 -0.44
C GLU A 109 -4.02 -10.18 -1.30
N HIS A 110 -4.38 -9.98 -2.56
CA HIS A 110 -3.64 -9.10 -3.48
C HIS A 110 -3.67 -7.65 -2.98
N GLU A 111 -4.85 -7.17 -2.55
CA GLU A 111 -5.02 -5.82 -2.05
C GLU A 111 -4.24 -5.60 -0.73
N ALA A 112 -4.18 -6.62 0.13
CA ALA A 112 -3.34 -6.61 1.33
C ALA A 112 -1.85 -6.53 0.97
N LYS A 113 -1.40 -7.36 0.02
CA LYS A 113 -0.01 -7.40 -0.45
C LYS A 113 0.42 -6.06 -1.06
N ASP A 114 -0.43 -5.44 -1.87
CA ASP A 114 -0.15 -4.13 -2.50
C ASP A 114 -0.02 -3.00 -1.47
N LEU A 115 -0.87 -2.99 -0.44
CA LEU A 115 -0.76 -1.99 0.64
C LEU A 115 0.47 -2.20 1.52
N LEU A 116 0.80 -3.45 1.84
CA LEU A 116 2.03 -3.78 2.56
C LEU A 116 3.26 -3.33 1.76
N ASN A 117 3.32 -3.62 0.45
CA ASN A 117 4.39 -3.14 -0.43
C ASN A 117 4.57 -1.63 -0.33
N ARG A 118 3.49 -0.87 -0.54
CA ARG A 118 3.55 0.59 -0.52
C ARG A 118 3.99 1.14 0.83
N ALA A 119 3.52 0.54 1.92
CA ALA A 119 3.92 0.95 3.28
C ALA A 119 5.42 0.69 3.53
N ILE A 120 5.91 -0.49 3.15
CA ILE A 120 7.32 -0.87 3.32
C ILE A 120 8.23 -0.04 2.40
N ASP A 121 7.82 0.22 1.17
CA ASP A 121 8.55 1.08 0.23
C ASP A 121 8.67 2.51 0.77
N ASN A 122 7.60 3.06 1.36
CA ASN A 122 7.66 4.37 2.03
C ASN A 122 8.58 4.34 3.26
N TRP A 123 8.54 3.28 4.06
CA TRP A 123 9.43 3.08 5.21
C TRP A 123 10.90 3.11 4.79
N TRP A 124 11.23 2.38 3.73
CA TRP A 124 12.57 2.34 3.13
C TRP A 124 12.99 3.67 2.51
N ALA A 125 12.09 4.34 1.78
CA ALA A 125 12.36 5.62 1.14
C ALA A 125 12.73 6.72 2.17
N LEU A 126 12.22 6.62 3.40
CA LEU A 126 12.58 7.47 4.52
C LEU A 126 13.96 7.15 5.14
N GLY A 127 14.70 6.18 4.58
CA GLY A 127 16.03 5.77 5.02
C GLY A 127 16.04 4.85 6.25
N ASN A 128 14.89 4.28 6.62
CA ASN A 128 14.81 3.38 7.76
C ASN A 128 15.23 1.94 7.37
N PRO A 129 15.90 1.20 8.26
CA PRO A 129 16.24 -0.20 8.01
C PRO A 129 14.98 -1.08 8.05
N PHE A 130 14.98 -2.16 7.27
CA PHE A 130 13.92 -3.16 7.34
C PHE A 130 13.92 -3.91 8.67
N THR A 131 12.73 -4.25 9.14
CA THR A 131 12.53 -5.20 10.24
C THR A 131 12.61 -6.64 9.71
N ASN A 132 12.67 -7.62 10.62
CA ASN A 132 12.65 -9.03 10.24
C ASN A 132 11.38 -9.42 9.49
N LEU A 133 10.22 -8.85 9.86
CA LEU A 133 8.96 -9.14 9.19
C LEU A 133 8.92 -8.55 7.77
N MET A 134 9.47 -7.35 7.57
CA MET A 134 9.59 -6.75 6.24
C MET A 134 10.53 -7.56 5.34
N LEU A 135 11.66 -8.01 5.87
CA LEU A 135 12.60 -8.88 5.14
C LEU A 135 11.95 -10.19 4.75
N LYS A 136 11.24 -10.85 5.70
CA LYS A 136 10.47 -12.07 5.42
C LYS A 136 9.45 -11.85 4.31
N PHE A 137 8.75 -10.72 4.33
CA PHE A 137 7.73 -10.40 3.33
C PHE A 137 8.30 -10.22 1.92
N TYR A 138 9.55 -9.75 1.80
CA TYR A 138 10.23 -9.73 0.50
C TYR A 138 10.85 -11.08 0.12
N SER A 139 11.36 -11.88 1.06
CA SER A 139 11.91 -13.20 0.75
C SER A 139 10.83 -14.17 0.26
N ASP A 140 9.65 -14.18 0.89
CA ASP A 140 8.52 -15.04 0.49
C ASP A 140 8.05 -14.75 -0.95
N LYS A 141 8.37 -13.57 -1.50
CA LYS A 141 8.07 -13.26 -2.91
C LYS A 141 9.01 -13.96 -3.89
N VAL A 142 10.26 -14.17 -3.52
CA VAL A 142 11.27 -14.81 -4.38
C VAL A 142 10.89 -16.28 -4.59
N ASP A 143 10.46 -16.97 -3.53
CA ASP A 143 10.09 -18.38 -3.59
C ASP A 143 8.77 -18.63 -4.35
N SER A 144 7.88 -17.62 -4.42
CA SER A 144 6.60 -17.72 -5.15
C SER A 144 6.72 -17.53 -6.68
N ALA A 145 7.84 -17.03 -7.19
CA ALA A 145 8.07 -16.79 -8.62
C ALA A 145 8.63 -18.02 -9.37
N ASP A 146 9.05 -19.06 -8.64
CA ASP A 146 9.68 -20.26 -9.19
C ASP A 146 8.71 -21.45 -9.39
N ILE A 147 7.39 -21.22 -9.29
CA ILE A 147 6.36 -22.25 -9.55
C ILE A 147 5.47 -21.78 -10.70
N GLU A 148 6.06 -21.58 -11.88
CA GLU A 148 5.36 -21.57 -13.17
C GLU A 148 6.40 -21.66 -14.31
N THR A 149 7.00 -22.86 -14.46
CA THR A 149 7.67 -23.32 -15.69
C THR A 149 7.18 -24.70 -16.04
#